data_AF-A0A5C9CN64-F1
#
_entry.id   AF-A0A5C9CN64-F1
#
_cell.length_a   1.000
_cell.length_b   1.000
_cell.length_c   1.000
_cell.angle_alpha   90.00
_cell.angle_beta   90.00
_cell.angle_gamma   90.00
#
_symmetry.space_group_name_H-M   'P 1'
#
loop_
_entity.id
_entity.type
_entity.pdbx_description
1 polymer ?
#
loop_
_entity_poly.entity_id
_entity_poly.type
_entity_poly.pdbx_seq_one_letter_code
_entity_poly.pdbx_strand_id
1 'polypeptide(L)'
;MGEGPRDLNFHQSLRCAPRRTLIKRHVYQMTNTQSDAKKEAGQTAILEQKAHAYVAGMESEGKGINFGRVPTDRLLIVEALNDWSAGSLGEGGSVRFTYSGADPTCATVGELQELLSRVHRGPALLYPVTGFLLSDDGEGLRYRQLEASYRLTAHSDNSRASAINVAEAKHVSDTEACHQLWLFCATEDCVAYLWHQMDFYGLQLEEEDAAAVRRLISGFIQDQFSPGQVWNAIWRSVKHAAALSKRQYFNDAKAAKTIPKHIDKVLTEALENTSFQAYDRLVATPVGAVLMLFRQRFGIDDTTPGMRVREVLAADAALAPAHEESIDEGETQGNSVVERVLLQGTLYFSKQYTEFDRIALSCIEGMQLDPGAPDWDDAGEMGRMDFTAPDLYAFNGRAFFQAVHELLAIDPPGDDEVALRALSTPEDKWARDAAYRALASESLTAAGVTLAAARQMSWAMQYPIEPDELVAMLKGIPLPSGLTAMRVKYASIDNDYSVHKDVIAAGNYTFDIPEALFEPEGDDRVIAACVLEGDAERLAMILATSVARTIRCDIEANQAALLERVAQNLLDMARETQSRDAARPPRSPDSI
;
A
#
# COMPACT_ATOMS: atom_id res chain seq x y z
N MET A 1 -26.28 -20.49 -65.59
CA MET A 1 -26.50 -19.90 -66.93
C MET A 1 -26.89 -18.46 -66.68
N GLY A 2 -26.16 -17.42 -67.06
CA GLY A 2 -25.10 -17.27 -68.03
C GLY A 2 -25.22 -15.82 -68.51
N GLU A 3 -24.09 -15.13 -68.58
CA GLU A 3 -23.83 -14.00 -69.48
C GLU A 3 -24.42 -12.62 -69.10
N GLY A 4 -23.54 -11.73 -68.64
CA GLY A 4 -23.58 -10.32 -69.07
C GLY A 4 -23.08 -10.21 -70.53
N PRO A 5 -22.41 -9.12 -70.94
CA PRO A 5 -22.61 -7.70 -70.67
C PRO A 5 -22.89 -6.95 -72.01
N ARG A 6 -23.16 -5.64 -71.98
CA ARG A 6 -22.95 -4.78 -73.17
C ARG A 6 -22.37 -3.44 -72.76
N ASP A 7 -21.09 -3.28 -73.11
CA ASP A 7 -20.44 -2.01 -73.37
C ASP A 7 -21.17 -1.25 -74.48
N LEU A 8 -21.14 0.09 -74.41
CA LEU A 8 -20.94 0.93 -75.60
C LEU A 8 -20.35 2.30 -75.19
N ASN A 9 -19.23 2.57 -75.84
CA ASN A 9 -18.34 3.73 -75.78
C ASN A 9 -18.90 4.98 -76.49
N PHE A 10 -18.11 6.07 -76.39
CA PHE A 10 -18.00 7.30 -77.22
C PHE A 10 -18.59 8.60 -76.58
N HIS A 11 -17.93 9.76 -76.50
CA HIS A 11 -16.58 10.21 -76.90
C HIS A 11 -16.26 11.60 -76.28
N GLN A 12 -14.97 11.85 -76.02
CA GLN A 12 -14.22 13.12 -76.13
C GLN A 12 -14.61 14.37 -75.31
N SER A 13 -13.70 14.76 -74.40
CA SER A 13 -12.96 16.03 -74.58
C SER A 13 -11.64 15.99 -73.81
N LEU A 14 -10.54 16.00 -74.57
CA LEU A 14 -9.17 16.19 -74.09
C LEU A 14 -8.98 17.65 -73.68
N ARG A 15 -8.69 17.90 -72.40
CA ARG A 15 -7.90 19.07 -71.99
C ARG A 15 -6.67 18.60 -71.23
N CYS A 16 -5.51 18.89 -71.82
CA CYS A 16 -4.20 18.73 -71.23
C CYS A 16 -4.10 19.47 -69.88
N ALA A 17 -3.80 18.72 -68.81
CA ALA A 17 -3.27 19.24 -67.56
C ALA A 17 -2.02 18.41 -67.17
N PRO A 18 -1.01 19.00 -66.52
CA PRO A 18 0.35 18.49 -66.59
C PRO A 18 0.58 17.25 -65.71
N ARG A 19 1.28 16.26 -66.28
CA ARG A 19 1.70 14.97 -65.71
C ARG A 19 2.59 15.03 -64.45
N ARG A 20 2.70 16.17 -63.75
CA ARG A 20 3.59 16.35 -62.59
C ARG A 20 2.91 16.25 -61.22
N THR A 21 1.58 16.13 -61.14
CA THR A 21 0.85 16.15 -59.87
C THR A 21 0.37 14.78 -59.39
N LEU A 22 0.37 13.74 -60.23
CA LEU A 22 -0.09 12.39 -59.87
C LEU A 22 1.00 11.47 -59.30
N ILE A 23 2.29 11.73 -59.59
CA ILE A 23 3.40 11.00 -58.96
C ILE A 23 3.62 11.48 -57.52
N LYS A 24 3.33 12.76 -57.22
CA LYS A 24 3.51 13.31 -55.86
C LYS A 24 2.55 12.71 -54.83
N ARG A 25 1.30 12.34 -55.19
CA ARG A 25 0.36 11.74 -54.23
C ARG A 25 0.68 10.28 -53.88
N HIS A 26 1.17 9.48 -54.83
CA HIS A 26 1.59 8.10 -54.54
C HIS A 26 2.92 8.04 -53.79
N VAL A 27 3.86 8.94 -54.09
CA VAL A 27 5.11 9.03 -53.34
C VAL A 27 4.87 9.53 -51.91
N TYR A 28 3.97 10.51 -51.69
CA TYR A 28 3.66 11.01 -50.33
C TYR A 28 2.97 9.98 -49.43
N GLN A 29 2.07 9.15 -49.99
CA GLN A 29 1.42 8.07 -49.23
C GLN A 29 2.41 6.93 -48.90
N MET A 30 3.29 6.55 -49.83
CA MET A 30 4.30 5.52 -49.55
C MET A 30 5.40 6.00 -48.58
N THR A 31 5.80 7.27 -48.63
CA THR A 31 6.81 7.81 -47.69
C THR A 31 6.27 8.01 -46.28
N ASN A 32 5.00 8.36 -46.09
CA ASN A 32 4.39 8.39 -44.75
C ASN A 32 4.26 6.98 -44.17
N THR A 33 3.80 6.01 -44.96
CA THR A 33 3.68 4.61 -44.48
C THR A 33 5.04 3.99 -44.11
N GLN A 34 6.12 4.33 -44.82
CA GLN A 34 7.48 3.89 -44.46
C GLN A 34 8.06 4.65 -43.25
N SER A 35 7.72 5.93 -43.09
CA SER A 35 8.13 6.73 -41.92
C SER A 35 7.43 6.27 -40.64
N ASP A 36 6.13 5.96 -40.74
CA ASP A 36 5.32 5.45 -39.64
C ASP A 36 5.77 4.02 -39.27
N ALA A 37 6.01 3.14 -40.25
CA ALA A 37 6.54 1.80 -40.00
C ALA A 37 7.95 1.81 -39.37
N LYS A 38 8.81 2.78 -39.74
CA LYS A 38 10.15 2.92 -39.14
C LYS A 38 10.07 3.47 -37.71
N LYS A 39 9.10 4.34 -37.43
CA LYS A 39 8.84 4.87 -36.08
C LYS A 39 8.23 3.80 -35.17
N GLU A 40 7.28 3.02 -35.68
CA GLU A 40 6.69 1.86 -34.99
C GLU A 40 7.72 0.76 -34.71
N ALA A 41 8.60 0.45 -35.67
CA ALA A 41 9.70 -0.50 -35.46
C ALA A 41 10.69 0.00 -34.39
N GLY A 42 11.01 1.30 -34.38
CA GLY A 42 11.86 1.90 -33.34
C GLY A 42 11.23 1.83 -31.95
N GLN A 43 9.93 2.14 -31.83
CA GLN A 43 9.19 2.04 -30.56
C GLN A 43 9.08 0.60 -30.07
N THR A 44 8.88 -0.35 -30.98
CA THR A 44 8.82 -1.78 -30.64
C THR A 44 10.16 -2.26 -30.07
N ALA A 45 11.28 -1.88 -30.70
CA ALA A 45 12.61 -2.25 -30.20
C ALA A 45 12.91 -1.64 -28.82
N ILE A 46 12.50 -0.40 -28.57
CA ILE A 46 12.66 0.25 -27.25
C ILE A 46 11.81 -0.47 -26.20
N LEU A 47 10.57 -0.84 -26.52
CA LEU A 47 9.69 -1.58 -25.63
C LEU A 47 10.29 -2.95 -25.27
N GLU A 48 10.77 -3.69 -26.26
CA GLU A 48 11.43 -5.00 -26.07
C GLU A 48 12.67 -4.86 -25.17
N GLN A 49 13.51 -3.85 -25.44
CA GLN A 49 14.71 -3.59 -24.64
C GLN A 49 14.35 -3.29 -23.18
N LYS A 50 13.39 -2.39 -22.93
CA LYS A 50 12.98 -2.01 -21.57
C LYS A 50 12.29 -3.15 -20.84
N ALA A 51 11.43 -3.92 -21.51
CA ALA A 51 10.80 -5.10 -20.94
C ALA A 51 11.83 -6.15 -20.54
N HIS A 52 12.81 -6.42 -21.42
CA HIS A 52 13.89 -7.37 -21.11
C HIS A 52 14.75 -6.89 -19.94
N ALA A 53 15.09 -5.60 -19.90
CA ALA A 53 15.85 -5.02 -18.79
C ALA A 53 15.09 -5.12 -17.46
N TYR A 54 13.78 -4.87 -17.46
CA TYR A 54 12.93 -5.04 -16.29
C TYR A 54 12.92 -6.49 -15.78
N VAL A 55 12.66 -7.45 -16.68
CA VAL A 55 12.63 -8.88 -16.31
C VAL A 55 13.99 -9.35 -15.81
N ALA A 56 15.08 -8.98 -16.49
CA ALA A 56 16.44 -9.31 -16.03
C ALA A 56 16.77 -8.68 -14.67
N GLY A 57 16.27 -7.47 -14.40
CA GLY A 57 16.39 -6.82 -13.10
C GLY A 57 15.68 -7.60 -11.98
N MET A 58 14.46 -8.07 -12.23
CA MET A 58 13.71 -8.91 -11.28
C MET A 58 14.36 -10.28 -11.05
N GLU A 59 15.14 -10.77 -12.00
CA GLU A 59 15.81 -12.08 -11.96
C GLU A 59 17.28 -12.03 -11.52
N SER A 60 17.77 -10.84 -11.17
CA SER A 60 19.16 -10.67 -10.72
C SER A 60 19.41 -11.27 -9.34
N GLU A 61 20.66 -11.70 -9.09
CA GLU A 61 21.08 -12.25 -7.80
C GLU A 61 20.84 -11.22 -6.67
N GLY A 62 20.30 -11.69 -5.54
CA GLY A 62 19.99 -10.84 -4.38
C GLY A 62 18.62 -10.15 -4.43
N LYS A 63 17.80 -10.39 -5.47
CA LYS A 63 16.41 -9.94 -5.55
C LYS A 63 15.39 -10.92 -4.99
N GLY A 64 15.85 -12.05 -4.46
CA GLY A 64 14.98 -13.02 -3.78
C GLY A 64 14.29 -12.42 -2.56
N ILE A 65 13.07 -12.86 -2.28
CA ILE A 65 12.28 -12.42 -1.12
C ILE A 65 12.31 -13.53 -0.07
N ASN A 66 12.38 -13.16 1.21
CA ASN A 66 12.15 -14.13 2.28
C ASN A 66 10.64 -14.42 2.41
N PHE A 67 10.15 -15.42 1.67
CA PHE A 67 8.75 -15.89 1.73
C PHE A 67 8.31 -16.31 3.13
N GLY A 68 9.23 -16.68 4.04
CA GLY A 68 8.90 -16.98 5.43
C GLY A 68 8.32 -15.77 6.17
N ARG A 69 8.68 -14.55 5.76
CA ARG A 69 8.18 -13.29 6.32
C ARG A 69 6.91 -12.76 5.63
N VAL A 70 6.45 -13.41 4.56
CA VAL A 70 5.25 -12.98 3.84
C VAL A 70 3.99 -13.40 4.62
N PRO A 71 2.96 -12.54 4.74
CA PRO A 71 1.69 -12.89 5.37
C PRO A 71 1.03 -14.14 4.75
N THR A 72 0.41 -14.98 5.58
CA THR A 72 -0.14 -16.26 5.12
C THR A 72 -1.25 -16.10 4.09
N ASP A 73 -2.10 -15.06 4.18
CA ASP A 73 -3.15 -14.82 3.18
C ASP A 73 -2.57 -14.63 1.77
N ARG A 74 -1.44 -13.92 1.64
CA ARG A 74 -0.75 -13.73 0.35
C ARG A 74 -0.07 -15.01 -0.13
N LEU A 75 0.44 -15.83 0.80
CA LEU A 75 1.05 -17.12 0.47
C LEU A 75 0.02 -18.14 -0.02
N LEU A 76 -1.19 -18.15 0.56
CA LEU A 76 -2.32 -18.96 0.08
C LEU A 76 -2.69 -18.60 -1.35
N ILE A 77 -2.59 -17.32 -1.76
CA ILE A 77 -2.79 -16.93 -3.16
C ILE A 77 -1.69 -17.56 -4.04
N VAL A 78 -0.42 -17.48 -3.62
CA VAL A 78 0.69 -18.04 -4.41
C VAL A 78 0.58 -19.55 -4.58
N GLU A 79 0.27 -20.28 -3.50
CA GLU A 79 0.01 -21.73 -3.52
C GLU A 79 -1.16 -22.06 -4.46
N ALA A 80 -2.30 -21.39 -4.29
CA ALA A 80 -3.47 -21.61 -5.13
C ALA A 80 -3.19 -21.41 -6.63
N LEU A 81 -2.46 -20.34 -6.97
CA LEU A 81 -2.09 -20.05 -8.36
C LEU A 81 -1.08 -21.06 -8.91
N ASN A 82 -0.16 -21.55 -8.07
CA ASN A 82 0.79 -22.59 -8.45
C ASN A 82 0.07 -23.91 -8.73
N ASP A 83 -0.83 -24.33 -7.84
CA ASP A 83 -1.63 -25.56 -7.98
C ASP A 83 -2.51 -25.52 -9.23
N TRP A 84 -3.20 -24.41 -9.46
CA TRP A 84 -4.01 -24.22 -10.67
C TRP A 84 -3.14 -24.29 -11.94
N SER A 85 -1.92 -23.74 -11.89
CA SER A 85 -0.96 -23.81 -12.99
C SER A 85 -0.20 -25.13 -13.11
N ALA A 86 -0.59 -26.16 -12.35
CA ALA A 86 0.06 -27.46 -12.26
C ALA A 86 1.57 -27.37 -11.94
N GLY A 87 1.95 -26.49 -11.02
CA GLY A 87 3.33 -26.32 -10.54
C GLY A 87 4.19 -25.37 -11.38
N SER A 88 3.64 -24.79 -12.47
CA SER A 88 4.43 -23.99 -13.41
C SER A 88 5.13 -22.79 -12.74
N LEU A 89 4.56 -22.17 -11.71
CA LEU A 89 5.19 -21.04 -11.02
C LEU A 89 6.45 -21.47 -10.23
N GLY A 90 6.38 -22.59 -9.51
CA GLY A 90 7.51 -23.17 -8.78
C GLY A 90 8.65 -23.62 -9.70
N GLU A 91 8.31 -24.09 -10.91
CA GLU A 91 9.27 -24.49 -11.96
C GLU A 91 9.88 -23.29 -12.71
N GLY A 92 9.45 -22.06 -12.41
CA GLY A 92 9.95 -20.83 -13.05
C GLY A 92 9.27 -20.49 -14.38
N GLY A 93 8.18 -21.17 -14.71
CA GLY A 93 7.32 -20.85 -15.84
C GLY A 93 6.60 -19.51 -15.69
N SER A 94 6.03 -19.06 -16.79
CA SER A 94 5.22 -17.85 -16.85
C SER A 94 3.76 -18.22 -17.04
N VAL A 95 2.88 -17.72 -16.17
CA VAL A 95 1.47 -18.09 -16.16
C VAL A 95 0.62 -16.87 -16.50
N ARG A 96 -0.33 -17.05 -17.43
CA ARG A 96 -1.37 -16.07 -17.69
C ARG A 96 -2.64 -16.52 -16.98
N PHE A 97 -3.08 -15.72 -16.02
CA PHE A 97 -4.29 -16.02 -15.26
C PHE A 97 -5.54 -15.65 -16.04
N THR A 98 -6.57 -16.48 -15.89
CA THR A 98 -7.85 -16.36 -16.58
C THR A 98 -8.95 -16.08 -15.58
N TYR A 99 -10.05 -15.53 -16.08
CA TYR A 99 -11.29 -15.39 -15.31
C TYR A 99 -12.47 -15.81 -16.16
N SER A 100 -13.49 -16.36 -15.51
CA SER A 100 -14.67 -16.93 -16.16
C SER A 100 -14.33 -18.02 -17.22
N GLY A 101 -15.35 -18.72 -17.74
CA GLY A 101 -15.16 -19.77 -18.75
C GLY A 101 -14.93 -21.16 -18.16
N ALA A 102 -14.31 -22.05 -18.94
CA ALA A 102 -14.26 -23.49 -18.64
C ALA A 102 -13.15 -23.89 -17.65
N ASP A 103 -12.08 -23.10 -17.56
CA ASP A 103 -10.97 -23.30 -16.63
C ASP A 103 -10.44 -21.95 -16.13
N PRO A 104 -11.22 -21.26 -15.27
CA PRO A 104 -10.83 -19.96 -14.75
C PRO A 104 -9.91 -20.10 -13.55
N THR A 105 -8.85 -19.29 -13.53
CA THR A 105 -8.10 -19.05 -12.29
C THR A 105 -8.98 -18.36 -11.24
N CYS A 106 -9.84 -17.43 -11.67
CA CYS A 106 -10.73 -16.64 -10.82
C CYS A 106 -12.18 -16.63 -11.37
N ALA A 107 -13.19 -16.69 -10.51
CA ALA A 107 -14.59 -16.66 -10.90
C ALA A 107 -14.94 -15.41 -11.71
N THR A 108 -14.39 -14.25 -11.31
CA THR A 108 -14.68 -12.95 -11.92
C THR A 108 -13.42 -12.15 -12.25
N VAL A 109 -13.57 -11.11 -13.08
CA VAL A 109 -12.50 -10.14 -13.33
C VAL A 109 -12.12 -9.35 -12.06
N GLY A 110 -13.11 -9.07 -11.20
CA GLY A 110 -12.89 -8.36 -9.94
C GLY A 110 -12.05 -9.18 -8.97
N GLU A 111 -12.30 -10.49 -8.91
CA GLU A 111 -11.47 -11.41 -8.13
C GLU A 111 -10.03 -11.40 -8.63
N LEU A 112 -9.81 -11.56 -9.94
CA LEU A 112 -8.47 -11.57 -10.52
C LEU A 112 -7.70 -10.27 -10.24
N GLN A 113 -8.36 -9.11 -10.38
CA GLN A 113 -7.73 -7.80 -10.11
C GLN A 113 -7.28 -7.66 -8.66
N GLU A 114 -8.12 -8.07 -7.70
CA GLU A 114 -7.81 -8.00 -6.28
C GLU A 114 -6.70 -8.97 -5.89
N LEU A 115 -6.75 -10.23 -6.37
CA LEU A 115 -5.68 -11.20 -6.10
C LEU A 115 -4.34 -10.73 -6.65
N LEU A 116 -4.31 -10.22 -7.88
CA LEU A 116 -3.12 -9.64 -8.48
C LEU A 116 -2.64 -8.39 -7.73
N SER A 117 -3.55 -7.55 -7.25
CA SER A 117 -3.21 -6.39 -6.40
C SER A 117 -2.48 -6.83 -5.14
N ARG A 118 -3.01 -7.85 -4.43
CA ARG A 118 -2.39 -8.37 -3.19
C ARG A 118 -1.01 -8.98 -3.41
N VAL A 119 -0.80 -9.73 -4.48
CA VAL A 119 0.53 -10.31 -4.76
C VAL A 119 1.53 -9.27 -5.30
N HIS A 120 1.08 -8.14 -5.83
CA HIS A 120 1.94 -7.02 -6.25
C HIS A 120 2.25 -5.99 -5.15
N ARG A 121 1.52 -5.98 -4.02
CA ARG A 121 1.86 -5.12 -2.87
C ARG A 121 3.28 -5.44 -2.40
N GLY A 122 4.06 -4.43 -2.03
CA GLY A 122 5.45 -4.63 -1.62
C GLY A 122 5.60 -5.66 -0.48
N PRO A 123 6.52 -6.63 -0.57
CA PRO A 123 7.31 -6.99 -1.75
C PRO A 123 6.47 -7.77 -2.78
N ALA A 124 6.70 -7.54 -4.08
CA ALA A 124 5.94 -8.19 -5.16
C ALA A 124 6.30 -9.69 -5.27
N LEU A 125 5.32 -10.57 -5.05
CA LEU A 125 5.48 -12.02 -5.11
C LEU A 125 5.42 -12.52 -6.55
N LEU A 126 4.58 -11.88 -7.38
CA LEU A 126 4.53 -12.11 -8.82
C LEU A 126 4.99 -10.85 -9.54
N TYR A 127 5.58 -10.98 -10.72
CA TYR A 127 5.91 -9.84 -11.57
C TYR A 127 5.56 -10.12 -13.03
N PRO A 128 5.16 -9.08 -13.79
CA PRO A 128 4.81 -9.24 -15.19
C PRO A 128 6.05 -9.57 -16.03
N VAL A 129 5.88 -10.45 -17.01
CA VAL A 129 6.91 -10.77 -18.02
C VAL A 129 6.43 -10.48 -19.45
N THR A 130 5.14 -10.19 -19.62
CA THR A 130 4.54 -9.75 -20.90
C THR A 130 3.51 -8.65 -20.66
N GLY A 131 2.88 -8.15 -21.73
CA GLY A 131 1.81 -7.16 -21.63
C GLY A 131 2.30 -5.73 -21.39
N PHE A 132 3.59 -5.49 -21.62
CA PHE A 132 4.20 -4.18 -21.46
C PHE A 132 3.79 -3.19 -22.56
N LEU A 133 3.72 -1.92 -22.18
CA LEU A 133 3.44 -0.77 -23.03
C LEU A 133 4.46 0.32 -22.70
N LEU A 134 4.81 1.15 -23.68
CA LEU A 134 5.47 2.43 -23.39
C LEU A 134 4.41 3.46 -23.00
N SER A 135 4.73 4.37 -22.09
CA SER A 135 3.97 5.61 -21.92
C SER A 135 4.06 6.49 -23.17
N ASP A 136 3.17 7.48 -23.26
CA ASP A 136 3.04 8.36 -24.42
C ASP A 136 4.33 9.17 -24.70
N ASP A 137 5.14 9.42 -23.68
CA ASP A 137 6.47 10.04 -23.75
C ASP A 137 7.60 9.07 -24.17
N GLY A 138 7.34 7.75 -24.25
CA GLY A 138 8.33 6.71 -24.55
C GLY A 138 9.31 6.40 -23.40
N GLU A 139 9.18 7.06 -22.25
CA GLU A 139 10.14 6.97 -21.15
C GLU A 139 9.74 5.93 -20.09
N GLY A 140 8.46 5.86 -19.74
CA GLY A 140 7.93 4.91 -18.76
C GLY A 140 7.55 3.55 -19.37
N LEU A 141 7.79 2.49 -18.59
CA LEU A 141 7.27 1.15 -18.86
C LEU A 141 6.00 0.94 -18.04
N ARG A 142 4.88 0.64 -18.71
CA ARG A 142 3.61 0.25 -18.09
C ARG A 142 3.29 -1.19 -18.49
N TYR A 143 2.33 -1.83 -17.83
CA TYR A 143 1.82 -3.12 -18.27
C TYR A 143 0.31 -3.23 -18.09
N ARG A 144 -0.33 -4.05 -18.92
CA ARG A 144 -1.75 -4.37 -18.80
C ARG A 144 -1.92 -5.60 -17.92
N GLN A 145 -2.38 -5.36 -16.70
CA GLN A 145 -2.47 -6.38 -15.66
C GLN A 145 -3.25 -7.65 -16.08
N LEU A 146 -4.34 -7.49 -16.84
CA LEU A 146 -5.17 -8.63 -17.29
C LEU A 146 -4.64 -9.32 -18.57
N GLU A 147 -3.68 -8.72 -19.26
CA GLU A 147 -3.09 -9.26 -20.50
C GLU A 147 -1.67 -9.80 -20.27
N ALA A 148 -1.07 -9.51 -19.12
CA ALA A 148 0.25 -9.95 -18.74
C ALA A 148 0.28 -11.42 -18.33
N SER A 149 1.40 -12.08 -18.62
CA SER A 149 1.82 -13.31 -17.96
C SER A 149 2.73 -12.95 -16.80
N TYR A 150 2.69 -13.75 -15.75
CA TYR A 150 3.38 -13.50 -14.49
C TYR A 150 4.36 -14.61 -14.17
N ARG A 151 5.45 -14.26 -13.49
CA ARG A 151 6.41 -15.20 -12.94
C ARG A 151 6.55 -14.97 -11.43
N LEU A 152 6.81 -16.03 -10.70
CA LEU A 152 7.06 -15.99 -9.25
C LEU A 152 8.44 -15.39 -8.97
N THR A 153 8.51 -14.46 -8.02
CA THR A 153 9.79 -13.98 -7.47
C THR A 153 10.45 -15.12 -6.69
N ALA A 154 11.77 -15.29 -6.85
CA ALA A 154 12.48 -16.34 -6.15
C ALA A 154 12.48 -16.12 -4.63
N HIS A 155 12.63 -17.21 -3.87
CA HIS A 155 12.92 -17.11 -2.45
C HIS A 155 14.33 -16.53 -2.20
N SER A 156 14.69 -16.21 -0.96
CA SER A 156 15.99 -15.64 -0.60
C SER A 156 17.20 -16.54 -0.94
N ASP A 157 16.97 -17.83 -1.17
CA ASP A 157 17.96 -18.79 -1.69
C ASP A 157 18.01 -18.83 -3.24
N ASN A 158 17.35 -17.87 -3.90
CA ASN A 158 17.14 -17.79 -5.35
C ASN A 158 16.35 -18.96 -5.97
N SER A 159 15.61 -19.74 -5.16
CA SER A 159 14.76 -20.84 -5.63
C SER A 159 13.28 -20.46 -5.60
N ARG A 160 12.59 -20.65 -6.74
CA ARG A 160 11.13 -20.48 -6.83
C ARG A 160 10.37 -21.67 -6.23
N ALA A 161 10.92 -22.87 -6.34
CA ALA A 161 10.38 -24.04 -5.67
C ALA A 161 10.43 -23.89 -4.14
N SER A 162 11.48 -23.28 -3.60
CA SER A 162 11.56 -22.97 -2.16
C SER A 162 10.48 -21.99 -1.73
N ALA A 163 10.14 -21.00 -2.56
CA ALA A 163 9.04 -20.08 -2.28
C ALA A 163 7.68 -20.81 -2.17
N ILE A 164 7.43 -21.75 -3.08
CA ILE A 164 6.22 -22.61 -3.05
C ILE A 164 6.22 -23.50 -1.80
N ASN A 165 7.33 -24.18 -1.51
CA ASN A 165 7.44 -25.04 -0.32
C ASN A 165 7.15 -24.27 0.98
N VAL A 166 7.57 -23.01 1.07
CA VAL A 166 7.26 -22.14 2.22
C VAL A 166 5.77 -21.81 2.26
N ALA A 167 5.14 -21.51 1.13
CA ALA A 167 3.71 -21.22 1.07
C ALA A 167 2.85 -22.43 1.51
N GLU A 168 3.19 -23.62 1.01
CA GLU A 168 2.51 -24.88 1.33
C GLU A 168 2.69 -25.27 2.81
N ALA A 169 3.91 -25.10 3.36
CA ALA A 169 4.22 -25.53 4.73
C ALA A 169 3.73 -24.57 5.82
N LYS A 170 3.45 -23.30 5.50
CA LYS A 170 3.18 -22.28 6.52
C LYS A 170 1.74 -22.30 6.98
N HIS A 171 1.52 -22.58 8.26
CA HIS A 171 0.20 -22.46 8.91
C HIS A 171 -0.32 -21.02 8.92
N VAL A 172 -1.63 -20.87 9.11
CA VAL A 172 -2.31 -19.58 9.24
C VAL A 172 -1.70 -18.77 10.38
N SER A 173 -1.11 -17.61 10.09
CA SER A 173 -0.58 -16.69 11.11
C SER A 173 -1.56 -15.59 11.49
N ASP A 174 -2.55 -15.33 10.62
CA ASP A 174 -3.58 -14.31 10.79
C ASP A 174 -4.90 -14.90 10.29
N THR A 175 -5.76 -15.28 11.23
CA THR A 175 -7.05 -15.91 10.94
C THR A 175 -7.99 -14.94 10.22
N GLU A 176 -7.98 -13.66 10.58
CA GLU A 176 -8.90 -12.69 10.01
C GLU A 176 -8.51 -12.36 8.57
N ALA A 177 -7.23 -12.13 8.29
CA ALA A 177 -6.77 -11.88 6.91
C ALA A 177 -7.08 -13.06 5.97
N CYS A 178 -6.86 -14.30 6.44
CA CYS A 178 -7.17 -15.50 5.66
C CYS A 178 -8.69 -15.69 5.48
N HIS A 179 -9.48 -15.37 6.50
CA HIS A 179 -10.94 -15.40 6.40
C HIS A 179 -11.46 -14.35 5.41
N GLN A 180 -10.91 -13.12 5.43
CA GLN A 180 -11.26 -12.06 4.48
C GLN A 180 -10.89 -12.42 3.04
N LEU A 181 -9.77 -13.12 2.83
CA LEU A 181 -9.42 -13.68 1.51
C LEU A 181 -10.49 -14.68 1.04
N TRP A 182 -10.83 -15.66 1.88
CA TRP A 182 -11.87 -16.64 1.55
C TRP A 182 -13.21 -15.97 1.27
N LEU A 183 -13.64 -15.05 2.14
CA LEU A 183 -14.91 -14.35 2.04
C LEU A 183 -15.02 -13.58 0.72
N PHE A 184 -13.95 -12.90 0.32
CA PHE A 184 -13.90 -12.16 -0.93
C PHE A 184 -14.05 -13.10 -2.13
N CYS A 185 -13.27 -14.19 -2.19
CA CYS A 185 -13.37 -15.17 -3.26
C CYS A 185 -14.75 -15.86 -3.29
N ALA A 186 -15.30 -16.23 -2.14
CA ALA A 186 -16.63 -16.84 -2.01
C ALA A 186 -17.76 -15.89 -2.47
N THR A 187 -17.60 -14.60 -2.20
CA THR A 187 -18.53 -13.56 -2.66
C THR A 187 -18.48 -13.44 -4.18
N GLU A 188 -17.29 -13.32 -4.78
CA GLU A 188 -17.13 -13.20 -6.22
C GLU A 188 -17.62 -14.47 -6.96
N ASP A 189 -17.44 -15.65 -6.36
CA ASP A 189 -17.99 -16.91 -6.88
C ASP A 189 -19.54 -16.93 -6.87
N CYS A 190 -20.18 -16.43 -5.80
CA CYS A 190 -21.63 -16.23 -5.78
C CYS A 190 -22.11 -15.19 -6.80
N VAL A 191 -21.31 -14.17 -7.05
CA VAL A 191 -21.61 -13.13 -8.05
C VAL A 191 -21.47 -13.67 -9.47
N ALA A 192 -20.48 -14.52 -9.73
CA ALA A 192 -20.36 -15.26 -10.99
C ALA A 192 -21.60 -16.13 -11.25
N TYR A 193 -22.08 -16.82 -10.20
CA TYR A 193 -23.33 -17.57 -10.26
C TYR A 193 -24.54 -16.68 -10.60
N LEU A 194 -24.65 -15.50 -9.95
CA LEU A 194 -25.69 -14.54 -10.24
C LEU A 194 -25.69 -14.11 -11.72
N TRP A 195 -24.54 -13.72 -12.26
CA TRP A 195 -24.46 -13.30 -13.66
C TRP A 195 -24.84 -14.42 -14.62
N HIS A 196 -24.36 -15.65 -14.37
CA HIS A 196 -24.75 -16.80 -15.17
C HIS A 196 -26.28 -17.01 -15.16
N GLN A 197 -26.92 -16.92 -13.98
CA GLN A 197 -28.39 -17.05 -13.88
C GLN A 197 -29.11 -15.91 -14.60
N MET A 198 -28.60 -14.69 -14.49
CA MET A 198 -29.20 -13.52 -15.12
C MET A 198 -29.10 -13.57 -16.64
N ASP A 199 -27.94 -13.95 -17.18
CA ASP A 199 -27.70 -14.11 -18.61
C ASP A 199 -28.65 -15.16 -19.21
N PHE A 200 -28.88 -16.26 -18.50
CA PHE A 200 -29.84 -17.29 -18.92
C PHE A 200 -31.26 -16.74 -19.14
N TYR A 201 -31.67 -15.73 -18.37
CA TYR A 201 -32.99 -15.10 -18.48
C TYR A 201 -32.99 -13.75 -19.23
N GLY A 202 -31.83 -13.29 -19.73
CA GLY A 202 -31.69 -11.99 -20.39
C GLY A 202 -31.90 -10.79 -19.46
N LEU A 203 -31.57 -10.93 -18.17
CA LEU A 203 -31.67 -9.86 -17.17
C LEU A 203 -30.31 -9.15 -17.02
N GLN A 204 -30.32 -7.86 -16.71
CA GLN A 204 -29.10 -7.07 -16.48
C GLN A 204 -29.27 -6.14 -15.27
N LEU A 205 -28.23 -6.05 -14.44
CA LEU A 205 -28.15 -5.08 -13.34
C LEU A 205 -27.30 -3.90 -13.77
N GLU A 206 -27.65 -2.72 -13.27
CA GLU A 206 -26.78 -1.54 -13.32
C GLU A 206 -25.62 -1.72 -12.33
N GLU A 207 -24.52 -0.99 -12.54
CA GLU A 207 -23.29 -1.13 -11.76
C GLU A 207 -23.51 -0.89 -10.26
N GLU A 208 -24.32 0.11 -9.91
CA GLU A 208 -24.68 0.43 -8.52
C GLU A 208 -25.43 -0.73 -7.85
N ASP A 209 -26.39 -1.34 -8.57
CA ASP A 209 -27.15 -2.49 -8.06
C ASP A 209 -26.24 -3.71 -7.91
N ALA A 210 -25.31 -3.93 -8.84
CA ALA A 210 -24.33 -5.02 -8.75
C ALA A 210 -23.38 -4.84 -7.56
N ALA A 211 -22.96 -3.61 -7.26
CA ALA A 211 -22.16 -3.30 -6.07
C ALA A 211 -22.95 -3.53 -4.77
N ALA A 212 -24.23 -3.15 -4.74
CA ALA A 212 -25.11 -3.41 -3.60
C ALA A 212 -25.29 -4.91 -3.35
N VAL A 213 -25.47 -5.71 -4.40
CA VAL A 213 -25.59 -7.18 -4.27
C VAL A 213 -24.32 -7.81 -3.73
N ARG A 214 -23.13 -7.38 -4.17
CA ARG A 214 -21.85 -7.87 -3.63
C ARG A 214 -21.75 -7.64 -2.11
N ARG A 215 -22.02 -6.42 -1.66
CA ARG A 215 -21.99 -6.07 -0.22
C ARG A 215 -22.98 -6.91 0.57
N LEU A 216 -24.18 -7.10 0.03
CA LEU A 216 -25.22 -7.90 0.65
C LEU A 216 -24.80 -9.37 0.77
N ILE A 217 -24.34 -9.98 -0.32
CA ILE A 217 -23.87 -11.36 -0.33
C ILE A 217 -22.72 -11.54 0.66
N SER A 218 -21.73 -10.65 0.63
CA SER A 218 -20.58 -10.71 1.51
C SER A 218 -21.01 -10.70 2.98
N GLY A 219 -21.91 -9.80 3.38
CA GLY A 219 -22.40 -9.75 4.76
C GLY A 219 -23.09 -11.05 5.21
N PHE A 220 -23.86 -11.70 4.33
CA PHE A 220 -24.52 -12.97 4.67
C PHE A 220 -23.57 -14.17 4.73
N ILE A 221 -22.59 -14.25 3.81
CA ILE A 221 -21.58 -15.32 3.79
C ILE A 221 -20.68 -15.23 5.01
N GLN A 222 -20.28 -14.00 5.39
CA GLN A 222 -19.32 -13.75 6.46
C GLN A 222 -19.67 -14.47 7.77
N ASP A 223 -20.95 -14.50 8.11
CA ASP A 223 -21.38 -14.96 9.44
C ASP A 223 -22.31 -16.19 9.38
N GLN A 224 -23.26 -16.26 8.45
CA GLN A 224 -24.42 -17.16 8.63
C GLN A 224 -24.56 -18.25 7.56
N PHE A 225 -24.17 -17.96 6.32
CA PHE A 225 -24.50 -18.82 5.18
C PHE A 225 -23.27 -19.37 4.46
N SER A 226 -23.42 -20.56 3.86
CA SER A 226 -22.44 -21.09 2.91
C SER A 226 -22.68 -20.54 1.49
N PRO A 227 -21.68 -20.60 0.59
CA PRO A 227 -21.86 -20.23 -0.81
C PRO A 227 -23.05 -20.95 -1.48
N GLY A 228 -23.19 -22.25 -1.25
CA GLY A 228 -24.29 -23.05 -1.79
C GLY A 228 -25.68 -22.60 -1.31
N GLN A 229 -25.81 -22.13 -0.07
CA GLN A 229 -27.07 -21.55 0.42
C GLN A 229 -27.37 -20.22 -0.27
N VAL A 230 -26.34 -19.38 -0.46
CA VAL A 230 -26.49 -18.12 -1.18
C VAL A 230 -26.89 -18.35 -2.64
N TRP A 231 -26.34 -19.36 -3.33
CA TRP A 231 -26.79 -19.72 -4.68
C TRP A 231 -28.27 -20.09 -4.75
N ASN A 232 -28.79 -20.80 -3.74
CA ASN A 232 -30.23 -21.09 -3.66
C ASN A 232 -31.05 -19.79 -3.58
N ALA A 233 -30.63 -18.84 -2.73
CA ALA A 233 -31.27 -17.54 -2.63
C ALA A 233 -31.20 -16.75 -3.94
N ILE A 234 -30.04 -16.72 -4.60
CA ILE A 234 -29.84 -16.09 -5.90
C ILE A 234 -30.75 -16.70 -6.96
N TRP A 235 -30.75 -18.03 -7.09
CA TRP A 235 -31.57 -18.74 -8.07
C TRP A 235 -33.06 -18.44 -7.90
N ARG A 236 -33.58 -18.49 -6.66
CA ARG A 236 -34.98 -18.13 -6.37
C ARG A 236 -35.29 -16.69 -6.77
N SER A 237 -34.35 -15.79 -6.49
CA SER A 237 -34.51 -14.35 -6.73
C SER A 237 -34.48 -14.00 -8.21
N VAL A 238 -33.54 -14.58 -8.97
CA VAL A 238 -33.47 -14.42 -10.43
C VAL A 238 -34.69 -15.03 -11.11
N LYS A 239 -35.13 -16.23 -10.69
CA LYS A 239 -36.33 -16.87 -11.24
C LYS A 239 -37.59 -16.05 -10.98
N HIS A 240 -37.69 -15.42 -9.80
CA HIS A 240 -38.78 -14.49 -9.49
C HIS A 240 -38.75 -13.27 -10.40
N ALA A 241 -37.59 -12.64 -10.57
CA ALA A 241 -37.41 -11.50 -11.47
C ALA A 241 -37.75 -11.86 -12.93
N ALA A 242 -37.30 -13.02 -13.41
CA ALA A 242 -37.62 -13.50 -14.75
C ALA A 242 -39.13 -13.72 -14.95
N ALA A 243 -39.84 -14.26 -13.95
CA ALA A 243 -41.29 -14.40 -14.00
C ALA A 243 -42.00 -13.03 -13.93
N LEU A 244 -41.46 -12.08 -13.16
CA LEU A 244 -41.97 -10.72 -13.05
C LEU A 244 -41.83 -9.96 -14.37
N SER A 245 -40.73 -10.17 -15.10
CA SER A 245 -40.45 -9.49 -16.37
C SER A 245 -41.46 -9.81 -17.49
N LYS A 246 -42.20 -10.92 -17.37
CA LYS A 246 -43.27 -11.31 -18.31
C LYS A 246 -44.63 -10.67 -18.00
N ARG A 247 -44.75 -9.87 -16.93
CA ARG A 247 -46.02 -9.22 -16.55
C ARG A 247 -46.22 -7.88 -17.27
N GLN A 248 -47.49 -7.49 -17.47
CA GLN A 248 -47.91 -6.34 -18.28
C GLN A 248 -47.26 -4.97 -17.91
N TYR A 249 -46.78 -4.80 -16.67
CA TYR A 249 -46.21 -3.53 -16.18
C TYR A 249 -44.70 -3.57 -15.90
N PHE A 250 -44.05 -4.72 -16.15
CA PHE A 250 -42.63 -4.92 -15.91
C PHE A 250 -41.90 -5.14 -17.24
N ASN A 251 -40.68 -4.64 -17.30
CA ASN A 251 -39.70 -4.99 -18.33
C ASN A 251 -38.50 -5.63 -17.64
N ASP A 252 -37.58 -6.20 -18.41
CA ASP A 252 -36.41 -6.93 -17.88
C ASP A 252 -35.58 -6.06 -16.93
N ALA A 253 -35.36 -4.79 -17.27
CA ALA A 253 -34.64 -3.84 -16.40
C ALA A 253 -35.35 -3.60 -15.06
N LYS A 254 -36.67 -3.30 -15.05
CA LYS A 254 -37.44 -3.08 -13.82
C LYS A 254 -37.53 -4.35 -12.97
N ALA A 255 -37.59 -5.52 -13.60
CA ALA A 255 -37.61 -6.78 -12.90
C ALA A 255 -36.25 -7.11 -12.27
N ALA A 256 -35.15 -6.87 -12.98
CA ALA A 256 -33.80 -7.09 -12.48
C ALA A 256 -33.49 -6.24 -11.23
N LYS A 257 -33.97 -4.99 -11.16
CA LYS A 257 -33.86 -4.11 -9.97
C LYS A 257 -34.50 -4.68 -8.71
N THR A 258 -35.34 -5.72 -8.81
CA THR A 258 -35.92 -6.39 -7.63
C THR A 258 -35.03 -7.47 -7.04
N ILE A 259 -34.01 -7.93 -7.76
CA ILE A 259 -33.12 -9.03 -7.36
C ILE A 259 -32.44 -8.75 -6.00
N PRO A 260 -31.78 -7.60 -5.77
CA PRO A 260 -31.06 -7.36 -4.52
C PRO A 260 -31.98 -7.46 -3.29
N LYS A 261 -33.12 -6.78 -3.35
CA LYS A 261 -34.15 -6.80 -2.29
C LYS A 261 -34.74 -8.18 -2.09
N HIS A 262 -34.85 -8.99 -3.14
CA HIS A 262 -35.40 -10.33 -3.00
C HIS A 262 -34.40 -11.32 -2.42
N ILE A 263 -33.11 -11.22 -2.77
CA ILE A 263 -32.03 -11.99 -2.14
C ILE A 263 -32.00 -11.69 -0.64
N ASP A 264 -32.00 -10.40 -0.26
CA ASP A 264 -32.07 -9.94 1.12
C ASP A 264 -33.22 -10.60 1.89
N LYS A 265 -34.43 -10.52 1.31
CA LYS A 265 -35.62 -11.11 1.88
C LYS A 265 -35.50 -12.62 2.07
N VAL A 266 -35.03 -13.35 1.04
CA VAL A 266 -34.91 -14.82 1.10
C VAL A 266 -33.88 -15.25 2.15
N LEU A 267 -32.73 -14.57 2.23
CA LEU A 267 -31.70 -14.87 3.21
C LEU A 267 -32.12 -14.49 4.63
N THR A 268 -32.81 -13.36 4.81
CA THR A 268 -33.38 -12.96 6.11
C THR A 268 -34.43 -13.95 6.60
N GLU A 269 -35.35 -14.38 5.72
CA GLU A 269 -36.34 -15.44 6.06
C GLU A 269 -35.66 -16.78 6.35
N ALA A 270 -34.50 -17.05 5.74
CA ALA A 270 -33.72 -18.26 5.99
C ALA A 270 -32.99 -18.26 7.33
N LEU A 271 -32.71 -17.09 7.94
CA LEU A 271 -32.11 -17.03 9.29
C LEU A 271 -33.00 -17.68 10.35
N GLU A 272 -34.32 -17.63 10.16
CA GLU A 272 -35.29 -18.26 11.06
C GLU A 272 -35.53 -19.74 10.73
N ASN A 273 -34.93 -20.25 9.65
CA ASN A 273 -35.17 -21.60 9.14
C ASN A 273 -33.88 -22.42 9.02
N THR A 274 -33.66 -23.29 10.01
CA THR A 274 -32.49 -24.20 10.06
C THR A 274 -32.43 -25.23 8.93
N SER A 275 -33.46 -25.37 8.10
CA SER A 275 -33.48 -26.29 6.95
C SER A 275 -33.22 -25.61 5.60
N PHE A 276 -32.61 -24.42 5.58
CA PHE A 276 -32.32 -23.74 4.32
C PHE A 276 -31.21 -24.47 3.53
N GLN A 277 -31.62 -25.17 2.47
CA GLN A 277 -30.78 -26.09 1.72
C GLN A 277 -29.69 -25.37 0.90
N ALA A 278 -28.46 -25.89 0.92
CA ALA A 278 -27.41 -25.51 -0.02
C ALA A 278 -27.62 -26.13 -1.40
N TYR A 279 -27.40 -25.37 -2.47
CA TYR A 279 -27.41 -25.88 -3.83
C TYR A 279 -26.02 -26.36 -4.25
N ASP A 280 -26.00 -27.35 -5.12
CA ASP A 280 -24.77 -27.80 -5.76
C ASP A 280 -24.28 -26.78 -6.78
N ARG A 281 -22.95 -26.71 -6.91
CA ARG A 281 -22.27 -25.87 -7.88
C ARG A 281 -22.68 -26.24 -9.31
N LEU A 282 -22.94 -25.22 -10.13
CA LEU A 282 -23.16 -25.45 -11.56
C LEU A 282 -21.84 -25.71 -12.27
N VAL A 283 -21.84 -26.67 -13.20
CA VAL A 283 -20.67 -26.98 -14.04
C VAL A 283 -20.21 -25.76 -14.84
N ALA A 284 -21.13 -24.86 -15.19
CA ALA A 284 -20.84 -23.62 -15.92
C ALA A 284 -20.16 -22.53 -15.06
N THR A 285 -20.12 -22.70 -13.74
CA THR A 285 -19.45 -21.80 -12.78
C THR A 285 -18.42 -22.60 -11.97
N PRO A 286 -17.32 -23.03 -12.61
CA PRO A 286 -16.27 -23.78 -11.95
C PRO A 286 -15.63 -22.95 -10.83
N VAL A 287 -15.08 -23.66 -9.84
CA VAL A 287 -14.48 -23.05 -8.66
C VAL A 287 -13.14 -22.40 -9.01
N GLY A 288 -12.90 -21.19 -8.48
CA GLY A 288 -11.62 -20.50 -8.64
C GLY A 288 -10.49 -21.16 -7.84
N ALA A 289 -9.24 -20.81 -8.19
CA ALA A 289 -8.03 -21.42 -7.63
C ALA A 289 -7.96 -21.30 -6.10
N VAL A 290 -8.25 -20.13 -5.54
CA VAL A 290 -8.18 -19.91 -4.09
C VAL A 290 -9.23 -20.74 -3.36
N LEU A 291 -10.49 -20.75 -3.81
CA LEU A 291 -11.52 -21.57 -3.18
C LEU A 291 -11.22 -23.08 -3.32
N MET A 292 -10.60 -23.50 -4.43
CA MET A 292 -10.13 -24.86 -4.59
C MET A 292 -9.06 -25.21 -3.55
N LEU A 293 -8.09 -24.32 -3.32
CA LEU A 293 -7.07 -24.50 -2.29
C LEU A 293 -7.72 -24.62 -0.90
N PHE A 294 -8.66 -23.73 -0.56
CA PHE A 294 -9.35 -23.77 0.74
C PHE A 294 -10.09 -25.10 0.95
N ARG A 295 -10.67 -25.66 -0.11
CA ARG A 295 -11.28 -26.99 -0.08
C ARG A 295 -10.27 -28.10 0.15
N GLN A 296 -9.15 -28.08 -0.55
CA GLN A 296 -8.15 -29.14 -0.49
C GLN A 296 -7.36 -29.11 0.82
N ARG A 297 -6.94 -27.91 1.25
CA ARG A 297 -6.06 -27.70 2.39
C ARG A 297 -6.80 -27.69 3.72
N PHE A 298 -7.96 -27.06 3.78
CA PHE A 298 -8.71 -26.85 5.02
C PHE A 298 -10.03 -27.63 5.09
N GLY A 299 -10.43 -28.32 4.02
CA GLY A 299 -11.72 -29.00 3.95
C GLY A 299 -12.91 -28.05 3.89
N ILE A 300 -12.70 -26.79 3.49
CA ILE A 300 -13.75 -25.77 3.37
C ILE A 300 -14.39 -25.87 1.99
N ASP A 301 -15.64 -26.31 1.93
CA ASP A 301 -16.39 -26.49 0.69
C ASP A 301 -17.60 -25.53 0.55
N ASP A 302 -18.35 -25.69 -0.54
CA ASP A 302 -19.52 -24.85 -0.87
C ASP A 302 -20.67 -24.97 0.16
N THR A 303 -20.60 -25.94 1.07
CA THR A 303 -21.58 -26.16 2.15
C THR A 303 -21.10 -25.64 3.50
N THR A 304 -19.86 -25.19 3.59
CA THR A 304 -19.26 -24.70 4.84
C THR A 304 -19.68 -23.24 5.09
N PRO A 305 -20.39 -22.92 6.20
CA PRO A 305 -20.77 -21.54 6.53
C PRO A 305 -19.58 -20.70 7.00
N GLY A 306 -19.62 -19.38 6.81
CA GLY A 306 -18.50 -18.47 7.13
C GLY A 306 -18.00 -18.54 8.57
N MET A 307 -18.90 -18.62 9.57
CA MET A 307 -18.48 -18.84 10.97
C MET A 307 -17.63 -20.10 11.11
N ARG A 308 -17.98 -21.19 10.42
CA ARG A 308 -17.22 -22.44 10.51
C ARG A 308 -15.87 -22.34 9.81
N VAL A 309 -15.75 -21.53 8.77
CA VAL A 309 -14.46 -21.22 8.12
C VAL A 309 -13.52 -20.55 9.10
N ARG A 310 -13.97 -19.52 9.84
CA ARG A 310 -13.12 -18.88 10.87
C ARG A 310 -12.60 -19.89 11.88
N GLU A 311 -13.46 -20.78 12.36
CA GLU A 311 -13.07 -21.81 13.33
C GLU A 311 -12.03 -22.79 12.77
N VAL A 312 -12.16 -23.19 11.50
CA VAL A 312 -11.19 -24.07 10.83
C VAL A 312 -9.84 -23.37 10.67
N LEU A 313 -9.85 -22.10 10.26
CA LEU A 313 -8.62 -21.31 10.11
C LEU A 313 -7.95 -21.04 11.46
N ALA A 314 -8.72 -20.78 12.52
CA ALA A 314 -8.20 -20.65 13.87
C ALA A 314 -7.57 -21.96 14.38
N ALA A 315 -8.16 -23.11 14.03
CA ALA A 315 -7.60 -24.41 14.37
C ALA A 315 -6.26 -24.68 13.65
N ASP A 316 -6.13 -24.30 12.37
CA ASP A 316 -4.84 -24.36 11.67
C ASP A 316 -3.82 -23.40 12.26
N ALA A 317 -4.25 -22.19 12.63
CA ALA A 317 -3.37 -21.21 13.27
C ALA A 317 -2.78 -21.70 14.59
N ALA A 318 -3.54 -22.50 15.36
CA ALA A 318 -3.05 -23.12 16.58
C ALA A 318 -1.97 -24.20 16.36
N LEU A 319 -1.79 -24.68 15.13
CA LEU A 319 -0.72 -25.62 14.75
C LEU A 319 0.57 -24.90 14.34
N ALA A 320 0.54 -23.58 14.13
CA ALA A 320 1.73 -22.82 13.81
C ALA A 320 2.77 -23.02 14.93
N PRO A 321 4.06 -23.26 14.60
CA PRO A 321 5.10 -23.34 15.60
C PRO A 321 5.05 -22.07 16.46
N ALA A 322 5.09 -22.25 17.79
CA ALA A 322 5.24 -21.12 18.70
C ALA A 322 6.43 -20.31 18.18
N HIS A 323 6.16 -19.07 17.76
CA HIS A 323 7.25 -18.17 17.44
C HIS A 323 8.14 -18.18 18.68
N GLU A 324 9.43 -18.49 18.54
CA GLU A 324 10.41 -18.10 19.54
C GLU A 324 10.41 -16.56 19.51
N GLU A 325 9.38 -15.98 20.13
CA GLU A 325 9.47 -14.71 20.79
C GLU A 325 10.69 -14.89 21.69
N SER A 326 11.76 -14.16 21.41
CA SER A 326 12.73 -13.83 22.44
C SER A 326 11.96 -13.05 23.50
N ILE A 327 11.27 -13.77 24.36
CA ILE A 327 10.64 -13.29 25.56
C ILE A 327 11.81 -12.83 26.43
N ASP A 328 12.10 -11.54 26.39
CA ASP A 328 12.73 -10.91 27.55
C ASP A 328 11.59 -10.65 28.55
N GLU A 329 11.52 -11.53 29.55
CA GLU A 329 10.57 -11.51 30.65
C GLU A 329 10.80 -10.24 31.50
N GLY A 330 10.20 -9.13 31.08
CA GLY A 330 9.98 -7.95 31.90
C GLY A 330 8.51 -7.88 32.30
N GLU A 331 8.20 -8.25 33.54
CA GLU A 331 6.86 -8.18 34.13
C GLU A 331 6.23 -6.78 33.98
N THR A 332 5.23 -6.65 33.10
CA THR A 332 4.17 -5.65 33.25
C THR A 332 2.82 -6.28 32.98
N GLN A 333 2.07 -6.47 34.07
CA GLN A 333 0.64 -6.76 34.04
C GLN A 333 -0.12 -5.67 33.30
N GLY A 334 -0.82 -6.06 32.23
CA GLY A 334 -1.90 -5.28 31.64
C GLY A 334 -2.09 -5.60 30.16
N ASN A 335 -3.09 -6.45 29.86
CA ASN A 335 -3.71 -6.70 28.54
C ASN A 335 -3.26 -5.78 27.39
N SER A 336 -2.06 -6.00 26.84
CA SER A 336 -1.60 -5.34 25.62
C SER A 336 -1.20 -6.41 24.63
N VAL A 337 -1.97 -6.50 23.55
CA VAL A 337 -1.66 -7.32 22.39
C VAL A 337 -0.40 -6.73 21.75
N VAL A 338 0.56 -7.58 21.39
CA VAL A 338 1.87 -7.19 20.84
C VAL A 338 1.67 -6.36 19.57
N GLU A 339 1.95 -5.05 19.65
CA GLU A 339 2.00 -4.16 18.49
C GLU A 339 3.04 -4.71 17.50
N ARG A 340 2.59 -5.05 16.28
CA ARG A 340 3.51 -5.52 15.23
C ARG A 340 3.99 -4.32 14.44
N VAL A 341 5.19 -3.85 14.74
CA VAL A 341 5.84 -2.75 14.03
C VAL A 341 6.88 -3.29 13.05
N LEU A 342 6.82 -2.85 11.80
CA LEU A 342 7.94 -2.93 10.87
C LEU A 342 8.52 -1.53 10.71
N LEU A 343 9.66 -1.27 11.35
CA LEU A 343 10.33 0.03 11.32
C LEU A 343 11.68 -0.08 10.60
N GLN A 344 11.84 0.73 9.57
CA GLN A 344 13.10 0.92 8.85
C GLN A 344 13.28 2.38 8.48
N GLY A 345 14.49 2.78 8.15
CA GLY A 345 14.73 4.15 7.70
C GLY A 345 16.14 4.42 7.28
N THR A 346 16.42 5.71 7.07
CA THR A 346 17.72 6.20 6.62
C THR A 346 18.10 7.45 7.40
N LEU A 347 19.30 7.46 7.93
CA LEU A 347 19.93 8.56 8.65
C LEU A 347 20.84 9.33 7.68
N TYR A 348 20.82 10.66 7.79
CA TYR A 348 21.65 11.55 6.99
C TYR A 348 22.52 12.41 7.90
N PHE A 349 23.83 12.34 7.67
CA PHE A 349 24.84 13.04 8.44
C PHE A 349 25.52 14.11 7.60
N SER A 350 25.84 15.25 8.20
CA SER A 350 26.67 16.27 7.58
C SER A 350 28.09 16.21 8.12
N LYS A 351 29.06 15.99 7.22
CA LYS A 351 30.53 16.00 7.43
C LYS A 351 31.13 15.02 8.45
N GLN A 352 30.37 14.58 9.44
CA GLN A 352 30.87 13.77 10.55
C GLN A 352 29.77 12.87 11.12
N TYR A 353 30.20 11.78 11.77
CA TYR A 353 29.36 10.94 12.64
C TYR A 353 29.97 10.97 14.04
N THR A 354 29.37 11.78 14.92
CA THR A 354 29.95 12.18 16.20
C THR A 354 29.69 11.15 17.30
N GLU A 355 30.36 11.32 18.44
CA GLU A 355 30.06 10.54 19.64
C GLU A 355 28.64 10.81 20.16
N PHE A 356 28.17 12.04 20.05
CA PHE A 356 26.82 12.41 20.44
C PHE A 356 25.76 11.71 19.56
N ASP A 357 26.01 11.63 18.25
CA ASP A 357 25.15 10.85 17.33
C ASP A 357 25.09 9.37 17.76
N ARG A 358 26.24 8.76 18.08
CA ARG A 358 26.31 7.35 18.53
C ARG A 358 25.53 7.12 19.81
N ILE A 359 25.65 8.03 20.78
CA ILE A 359 24.93 7.96 22.05
C ILE A 359 23.43 8.04 21.79
N ALA A 360 22.99 9.02 20.98
CA ALA A 360 21.58 9.19 20.62
C ALA A 360 20.99 7.94 19.96
N LEU A 361 21.69 7.37 18.96
CA LEU A 361 21.24 6.16 18.26
C LEU A 361 21.30 4.92 19.14
N SER A 362 22.27 4.81 20.06
CA SER A 362 22.35 3.70 21.02
C SER A 362 21.21 3.66 22.02
N CYS A 363 20.48 4.78 22.17
CA CYS A 363 19.27 4.85 22.99
C CYS A 363 18.05 4.26 22.28
N ILE A 364 18.14 3.87 20.99
CA ILE A 364 17.08 3.15 20.28
C ILE A 364 17.32 1.65 20.47
N GLU A 365 16.53 1.03 21.34
CA GLU A 365 16.69 -0.37 21.71
C GLU A 365 16.49 -1.31 20.52
N GLY A 366 17.41 -2.27 20.35
CA GLY A 366 17.37 -3.23 19.24
C GLY A 366 17.63 -2.65 17.84
N MET A 367 18.00 -1.37 17.74
CA MET A 367 18.34 -0.75 16.45
C MET A 367 19.52 -1.47 15.77
N GLN A 368 19.35 -1.82 14.51
CA GLN A 368 20.38 -2.38 13.65
C GLN A 368 20.76 -1.35 12.59
N LEU A 369 22.06 -1.05 12.49
CA LEU A 369 22.62 -0.09 11.54
C LEU A 369 23.29 -0.84 10.39
N ASP A 370 22.98 -0.46 9.15
CA ASP A 370 23.58 -1.03 7.94
C ASP A 370 23.96 0.09 6.95
N PRO A 371 25.26 0.31 6.65
CA PRO A 371 26.43 -0.28 7.30
C PRO A 371 26.70 0.33 8.70
N GLY A 372 27.55 -0.30 9.51
CA GLY A 372 27.89 0.19 10.87
C GLY A 372 28.59 1.56 10.95
N ALA A 373 28.85 2.21 9.80
CA ALA A 373 29.34 3.58 9.68
C ALA A 373 28.70 4.22 8.43
N PRO A 374 28.52 5.57 8.36
CA PRO A 374 27.85 6.18 7.23
C PRO A 374 28.64 6.00 5.92
N ASP A 375 27.92 5.73 4.84
CA ASP A 375 28.40 5.82 3.47
C ASP A 375 28.41 7.28 3.03
N TRP A 376 29.59 7.84 2.80
CA TRP A 376 29.79 9.24 2.46
C TRP A 376 29.75 9.46 0.95
N ASP A 377 29.17 10.58 0.51
CA ASP A 377 29.27 11.00 -0.89
C ASP A 377 30.74 11.30 -1.31
N ASP A 378 30.96 11.46 -2.61
CA ASP A 378 32.30 11.72 -3.18
C ASP A 378 32.97 12.98 -2.59
N ALA A 379 32.18 13.94 -2.11
CA ALA A 379 32.67 15.17 -1.50
C ALA A 379 32.96 15.01 0.00
N GLY A 380 32.48 13.94 0.64
CA GLY A 380 32.51 13.76 2.09
C GLY A 380 31.59 14.71 2.83
N GLU A 381 30.61 15.32 2.16
CA GLU A 381 29.75 16.36 2.73
C GLU A 381 28.51 15.73 3.38
N MET A 382 27.92 14.71 2.73
CA MET A 382 26.75 13.99 3.24
C MET A 382 27.01 12.49 3.39
N GLY A 383 26.77 11.99 4.60
CA GLY A 383 26.82 10.58 4.95
C GLY A 383 25.42 9.99 5.03
N ARG A 384 25.25 8.74 4.60
CA ARG A 384 23.99 7.99 4.66
C ARG A 384 24.19 6.69 5.45
N MET A 385 23.22 6.34 6.29
CA MET A 385 23.21 5.05 6.97
C MET A 385 21.78 4.53 7.05
N ASP A 386 21.53 3.30 6.61
CA ASP A 386 20.21 2.70 6.73
C ASP A 386 20.08 2.02 8.11
N PHE A 387 18.85 1.91 8.60
CA PHE A 387 18.59 1.25 9.87
C PHE A 387 17.28 0.46 9.87
N THR A 388 17.20 -0.50 10.79
CA THR A 388 15.95 -1.16 11.20
C THR A 388 15.83 -1.15 12.72
N ALA A 389 14.61 -1.16 13.24
CA ALA A 389 14.36 -1.27 14.67
C ALA A 389 13.11 -2.13 14.92
N PRO A 390 13.05 -2.84 16.06
CA PRO A 390 11.97 -3.78 16.35
C PRO A 390 10.67 -3.11 16.79
N ASP A 391 10.74 -1.87 17.29
CA ASP A 391 9.61 -1.16 17.89
C ASP A 391 9.68 0.34 17.54
N LEU A 392 8.52 0.94 17.24
CA LEU A 392 8.35 2.36 17.00
C LEU A 392 8.74 3.19 18.23
N TYR A 393 8.55 2.62 19.41
CA TYR A 393 8.73 3.25 20.71
C TYR A 393 10.01 2.81 21.42
N ALA A 394 10.95 2.20 20.68
CA ALA A 394 12.22 1.69 21.20
C ALA A 394 13.18 2.77 21.74
N PHE A 395 12.87 4.07 21.60
CA PHE A 395 13.75 5.13 22.08
C PHE A 395 13.66 5.29 23.61
N ASN A 396 14.74 4.92 24.30
CA ASN A 396 14.91 5.09 25.73
C ASN A 396 15.30 6.53 26.08
N GLY A 397 14.29 7.40 26.18
CA GLY A 397 14.49 8.81 26.50
C GLY A 397 15.08 9.08 27.88
N ARG A 398 14.95 8.15 28.85
CA ARG A 398 15.61 8.26 30.16
C ARG A 398 17.12 8.07 30.04
N ALA A 399 17.56 7.03 29.34
CA ALA A 399 18.99 6.80 29.10
C ALA A 399 19.61 7.97 28.32
N PHE A 400 18.89 8.45 27.29
CA PHE A 400 19.32 9.63 26.53
C PHE A 400 19.44 10.88 27.40
N PHE A 401 18.45 11.16 28.25
CA PHE A 401 18.47 12.29 29.17
C PHE A 401 19.66 12.23 30.13
N GLN A 402 19.94 11.07 30.72
CA GLN A 402 21.10 10.87 31.59
C GLN A 402 22.41 11.12 30.85
N ALA A 403 22.55 10.58 29.64
CA ALA A 403 23.75 10.77 28.83
C ALA A 403 23.97 12.25 28.45
N VAL A 404 22.91 12.99 28.12
CA VAL A 404 23.02 14.44 27.84
C VAL A 404 23.42 15.21 29.10
N HIS A 405 22.87 14.88 30.25
CA HIS A 405 23.25 15.50 31.53
C HIS A 405 24.75 15.29 31.85
N GLU A 406 25.25 14.07 31.64
CA GLU A 406 26.66 13.73 31.80
C GLU A 406 27.56 14.51 30.82
N LEU A 407 27.19 14.55 29.54
CA LEU A 407 27.95 15.27 28.49
C LEU A 407 27.98 16.79 28.72
N LEU A 408 26.90 17.35 29.26
CA LEU A 408 26.81 18.77 29.60
C LEU A 408 27.34 19.09 31.00
N ALA A 409 27.75 18.09 31.77
CA ALA A 409 28.20 18.21 33.16
C ALA A 409 27.19 18.95 34.06
N ILE A 410 25.91 18.60 33.93
CA ILE A 410 24.82 19.15 34.75
C ILE A 410 24.15 18.07 35.58
N ASP A 411 23.88 18.39 36.85
CA ASP A 411 23.19 17.47 37.75
C ASP A 411 21.69 17.41 37.41
N PRO A 412 21.06 16.21 37.44
CA PRO A 412 19.61 16.10 37.32
C PRO A 412 18.92 16.71 38.57
N PRO A 413 17.64 17.11 38.47
CA PRO A 413 16.90 17.68 39.61
C PRO A 413 16.90 16.75 40.83
N GLY A 414 17.22 17.29 42.01
CA GLY A 414 17.24 16.52 43.25
C GLY A 414 15.83 16.24 43.81
N ASP A 415 15.66 15.13 44.53
CA ASP A 415 14.36 14.72 45.09
C ASP A 415 13.73 15.77 46.01
N ASP A 416 14.54 16.49 46.79
CA ASP A 416 14.10 17.55 47.69
C ASP A 416 13.61 18.79 46.93
N GLU A 417 14.27 19.16 45.83
CA GLU A 417 13.88 20.27 44.96
C GLU A 417 12.56 19.97 44.24
N VAL A 418 12.41 18.72 43.76
CA VAL A 418 11.19 18.22 43.13
C VAL A 418 10.04 18.21 44.14
N ALA A 419 10.29 17.74 45.36
CA ALA A 419 9.28 17.74 46.43
C ALA A 419 8.81 19.17 46.76
N LEU A 420 9.74 20.11 46.87
CA LEU A 420 9.41 21.51 47.15
C LEU A 420 8.61 22.16 46.01
N ARG A 421 9.01 21.93 44.76
CA ARG A 421 8.29 22.48 43.59
C ARG A 421 6.90 21.85 43.44
N ALA A 422 6.74 20.55 43.75
CA ALA A 422 5.45 19.88 43.71
C ALA A 422 4.41 20.50 44.66
N LEU A 423 4.83 21.05 45.81
CA LEU A 423 3.93 21.75 46.75
C LEU A 423 3.31 23.04 46.18
N SER A 424 3.93 23.61 45.15
CA SER A 424 3.42 24.81 44.44
C SER A 424 2.50 24.47 43.26
N THR A 425 2.36 23.18 42.94
CA THR A 425 1.48 22.69 41.86
C THR A 425 0.10 22.38 42.45
N PRO A 426 -1.02 22.72 41.78
CA PRO A 426 -2.36 22.38 42.25
C PRO A 426 -2.48 20.88 42.60
N GLU A 427 -3.33 20.52 43.57
CA GLU A 427 -3.52 19.13 44.03
C GLU A 427 -3.88 18.18 42.87
N ASP A 428 -2.86 17.66 42.20
CA ASP A 428 -2.91 16.71 41.11
C ASP A 428 -2.00 15.55 41.49
N LYS A 429 -2.47 14.33 41.20
CA LYS A 429 -1.71 13.09 41.39
C LYS A 429 -0.39 13.09 40.59
N TRP A 430 -0.26 13.97 39.60
CA TRP A 430 0.93 14.15 38.76
C TRP A 430 1.82 15.34 39.14
N ALA A 431 1.58 16.00 40.29
CA ALA A 431 2.30 17.21 40.70
C ALA A 431 3.83 17.02 40.77
N ARG A 432 4.31 15.87 41.27
CA ARG A 432 5.75 15.56 41.31
C ARG A 432 6.35 15.40 39.91
N ASP A 433 5.66 14.74 39.00
CA ASP A 433 6.16 14.53 37.62
C ASP A 433 6.19 15.83 36.83
N ALA A 434 5.16 16.67 37.00
CA ALA A 434 5.13 18.00 36.42
C ALA A 434 6.26 18.88 36.96
N ALA A 435 6.50 18.85 38.27
CA ALA A 435 7.60 19.56 38.92
C ALA A 435 8.97 19.09 38.42
N TYR A 436 9.18 17.78 38.32
CA TYR A 436 10.42 17.20 37.80
C TYR A 436 10.67 17.65 36.35
N ARG A 437 9.67 17.55 35.45
CA ARG A 437 9.81 17.98 34.05
C ARG A 437 10.13 19.47 33.91
N ALA A 438 9.49 20.31 34.74
CA ALA A 438 9.77 21.74 34.75
C ALA A 438 11.22 22.03 35.17
N LEU A 439 11.68 21.43 36.27
CA LEU A 439 13.05 21.58 36.77
C LEU A 439 14.08 21.03 35.77
N ALA A 440 13.82 19.87 35.16
CA ALA A 440 14.68 19.27 34.14
C ALA A 440 14.77 20.17 32.88
N SER A 441 13.64 20.75 32.45
CA SER A 441 13.65 21.70 31.33
C SER A 441 14.40 22.98 31.69
N GLU A 442 14.27 23.48 32.92
CA GLU A 442 15.00 24.65 33.43
C GLU A 442 16.52 24.40 33.47
N SER A 443 16.95 23.25 34.00
CA SER A 443 18.38 22.88 34.09
C SER A 443 19.02 22.74 32.71
N LEU A 444 18.34 22.06 31.77
CA LEU A 444 18.80 21.93 30.39
C LEU A 444 18.87 23.29 29.69
N THR A 445 17.86 24.15 29.89
CA THR A 445 17.86 25.50 29.30
C THR A 445 19.00 26.36 29.85
N ALA A 446 19.28 26.26 31.15
CA ALA A 446 20.42 26.94 31.78
C ALA A 446 21.77 26.48 31.22
N ALA A 447 21.86 25.23 30.75
CA ALA A 447 23.02 24.65 30.08
C ALA A 447 23.13 25.01 28.59
N GLY A 448 22.20 25.81 28.05
CA GLY A 448 22.20 26.25 26.65
C GLY A 448 21.42 25.34 25.69
N VAL A 449 20.69 24.35 26.20
CA VAL A 449 19.71 23.59 25.39
C VAL A 449 18.55 24.51 25.05
N THR A 450 18.09 24.49 23.79
CA THR A 450 16.93 25.29 23.39
C THR A 450 15.69 24.87 24.17
N LEU A 451 14.79 25.82 24.47
CA LEU A 451 13.56 25.53 25.21
C LEU A 451 12.70 24.43 24.56
N ALA A 452 12.72 24.35 23.22
CA ALA A 452 11.99 23.31 22.49
C ALA A 452 12.57 21.92 22.76
N ALA A 453 13.88 21.74 22.60
CA ALA A 453 14.55 20.47 22.86
C ALA A 453 14.51 20.10 24.35
N ALA A 454 14.71 21.05 25.26
CA ALA A 454 14.62 20.81 26.70
C ALA A 454 13.24 20.29 27.11
N ARG A 455 12.17 20.86 26.54
CA ARG A 455 10.81 20.35 26.73
C ARG A 455 10.67 18.95 26.15
N GLN A 456 11.04 18.74 24.89
CA GLN A 456 10.89 17.45 24.23
C GLN A 456 11.64 16.34 24.97
N MET A 457 12.87 16.58 25.41
CA MET A 457 13.63 15.67 26.28
C MET A 457 12.88 15.36 27.58
N SER A 458 12.34 16.38 28.25
CA SER A 458 11.57 16.17 29.49
C SER A 458 10.32 15.31 29.29
N TRP A 459 9.73 15.33 28.10
CA TRP A 459 8.63 14.44 27.71
C TRP A 459 9.13 13.03 27.39
N ALA A 460 10.19 12.92 26.59
CA ALA A 460 10.80 11.65 26.17
C ALA A 460 11.27 10.77 27.35
N MET A 461 11.57 11.38 28.51
CA MET A 461 11.90 10.64 29.73
C MET A 461 10.76 9.77 30.28
N GLN A 462 9.51 10.13 29.97
CA GLN A 462 8.32 9.52 30.55
C GLN A 462 7.42 8.88 29.50
N TYR A 463 7.46 9.40 28.28
CA TYR A 463 6.66 8.96 27.16
C TYR A 463 7.58 8.58 26.01
N PRO A 464 7.34 7.46 25.34
CA PRO A 464 8.04 7.15 24.12
C PRO A 464 7.86 8.26 23.07
N ILE A 465 8.89 8.49 22.28
CA ILE A 465 8.85 9.37 21.12
C ILE A 465 9.16 8.56 19.87
N GLU A 466 8.64 9.00 18.73
CA GLU A 466 8.96 8.38 17.45
C GLU A 466 10.40 8.74 17.03
N PRO A 467 11.12 7.87 16.30
CA PRO A 467 12.52 8.13 15.97
C PRO A 467 12.73 9.42 15.15
N ASP A 468 11.77 9.84 14.32
CA ASP A 468 11.90 11.07 13.52
C ASP A 468 11.96 12.34 14.38
N GLU A 469 11.45 12.29 15.61
CA GLU A 469 11.54 13.39 16.57
C GLU A 469 12.96 13.66 17.07
N LEU A 470 13.86 12.69 16.94
CA LEU A 470 15.24 12.77 17.43
C LEU A 470 16.03 13.90 16.76
N VAL A 471 15.82 14.14 15.46
CA VAL A 471 16.57 15.13 14.68
C VAL A 471 16.39 16.55 15.25
N ALA A 472 15.15 16.95 15.51
CA ALA A 472 14.84 18.27 16.06
C ALA A 472 15.37 18.42 17.49
N MET A 473 15.30 17.35 18.28
CA MET A 473 15.80 17.31 19.65
C MET A 473 17.33 17.50 19.70
N LEU A 474 18.09 16.74 18.91
CA LEU A 474 19.56 16.84 18.86
C LEU A 474 20.04 18.22 18.42
N LYS A 475 19.37 18.83 17.44
CA LYS A 475 19.72 20.17 16.95
C LYS A 475 19.61 21.25 18.03
N GLY A 476 18.75 21.06 19.01
CA GLY A 476 18.56 21.99 20.11
C GLY A 476 19.55 21.84 21.26
N ILE A 477 20.46 20.86 21.21
CA ILE A 477 21.44 20.59 22.27
C ILE A 477 22.80 21.16 21.84
N PRO A 478 23.55 21.86 22.72
CA PRO A 478 24.79 22.53 22.35
C PRO A 478 25.99 21.56 22.29
N LEU A 479 25.79 20.40 21.67
CA LEU A 479 26.79 19.36 21.44
C LEU A 479 26.97 19.13 19.93
N PRO A 480 28.18 18.83 19.45
CA PRO A 480 28.40 18.53 18.03
C PRO A 480 27.60 17.30 17.59
N SER A 481 26.64 17.50 16.70
CA SER A 481 25.86 16.45 16.02
C SER A 481 26.15 16.50 14.52
N GLY A 482 26.35 15.34 13.92
CA GLY A 482 26.37 15.18 12.47
C GLY A 482 24.98 14.92 11.91
N LEU A 483 24.08 14.32 12.68
CA LEU A 483 22.75 13.93 12.22
C LEU A 483 21.91 15.17 11.86
N THR A 484 21.59 15.32 10.57
CA THR A 484 20.84 16.48 10.04
C THR A 484 19.44 16.12 9.56
N ALA A 485 19.24 14.86 9.14
CA ALA A 485 17.93 14.37 8.74
C ALA A 485 17.79 12.86 8.99
N MET A 486 16.55 12.41 9.08
CA MET A 486 16.18 11.01 9.28
C MET A 486 14.87 10.73 8.54
N ARG A 487 14.89 9.79 7.59
CA ARG A 487 13.68 9.19 7.05
C ARG A 487 13.28 8.00 7.89
N VAL A 488 12.01 7.95 8.25
CA VAL A 488 11.39 6.88 9.02
C VAL A 488 10.22 6.32 8.23
N LYS A 489 10.29 5.03 7.93
CA LYS A 489 9.23 4.25 7.28
C LYS A 489 8.75 3.20 8.25
N TYR A 490 7.51 3.30 8.68
CA TYR A 490 6.92 2.23 9.47
C TYR A 490 5.51 1.87 9.05
N ALA A 491 5.20 0.61 9.31
CA ALA A 491 3.84 0.10 9.38
C ALA A 491 3.63 -0.44 10.79
N SER A 492 2.64 0.11 11.51
CA SER A 492 2.17 -0.48 12.76
C SER A 492 0.74 -0.97 12.58
N ILE A 493 0.44 -2.11 13.19
CA ILE A 493 -0.89 -2.69 13.22
C ILE A 493 -1.31 -2.74 14.69
N ASP A 494 -2.29 -1.90 15.04
CA ASP A 494 -3.04 -1.99 16.30
C ASP A 494 -4.38 -2.70 16.02
N ASN A 495 -5.09 -3.10 17.07
CA ASN A 495 -6.32 -3.88 17.03
C ASN A 495 -7.41 -3.28 16.13
N ASP A 496 -7.42 -1.95 15.98
CA ASP A 496 -8.51 -1.22 15.31
C ASP A 496 -8.08 -0.47 14.04
N TYR A 497 -6.77 -0.34 13.76
CA TYR A 497 -6.27 0.37 12.59
C TYR A 497 -4.82 0.02 12.26
N SER A 498 -4.48 0.10 10.96
CA SER A 498 -3.09 0.09 10.49
C SER A 498 -2.61 1.51 10.27
N VAL A 499 -1.48 1.88 10.87
CA VAL A 499 -0.79 3.14 10.56
C VAL A 499 0.34 2.85 9.59
N HIS A 500 0.43 3.65 8.53
CA HIS A 500 1.59 3.71 7.66
C HIS A 500 2.12 5.13 7.69
N LYS A 501 3.41 5.28 8.00
CA LYS A 501 4.10 6.57 7.97
C LYS A 501 5.35 6.46 7.09
N ASP A 502 5.55 7.44 6.21
CA ASP A 502 6.75 7.58 5.38
C ASP A 502 7.22 9.04 5.45
N VAL A 503 7.95 9.34 6.52
CA VAL A 503 8.25 10.70 6.92
C VAL A 503 9.75 10.96 6.86
N ILE A 504 10.15 12.16 6.44
CA ILE A 504 11.51 12.66 6.63
C ILE A 504 11.49 13.84 7.61
N ALA A 505 12.21 13.70 8.71
CA ALA A 505 12.55 14.81 9.60
C ALA A 505 13.90 15.39 9.16
N ALA A 506 13.96 16.70 8.93
CA ALA A 506 15.17 17.42 8.58
C ALA A 506 15.21 18.74 9.33
N GLY A 507 16.21 18.92 10.20
CA GLY A 507 16.27 20.07 11.11
C GLY A 507 15.01 20.19 11.98
N ASN A 508 14.24 21.27 11.80
CA ASN A 508 12.99 21.51 12.53
C ASN A 508 11.74 21.24 11.67
N TYR A 509 11.92 20.62 10.51
CA TYR A 509 10.85 20.30 9.58
C TYR A 509 10.61 18.80 9.57
N THR A 510 9.35 18.44 9.36
CA THR A 510 8.90 17.07 9.18
C THR A 510 8.02 17.05 7.94
N PHE A 511 8.36 16.19 6.98
CA PHE A 511 7.66 16.08 5.70
C PHE A 511 7.10 14.66 5.55
N ASP A 512 5.78 14.54 5.57
CA ASP A 512 5.05 13.29 5.31
C ASP A 512 4.81 13.14 3.80
N ILE A 513 5.91 12.99 3.06
CA ILE A 513 5.93 12.83 1.61
C ILE A 513 6.90 11.68 1.29
N PRO A 514 6.43 10.62 0.61
CA PRO A 514 7.30 9.56 0.13
C PRO A 514 8.42 10.10 -0.75
N GLU A 515 9.64 9.61 -0.54
CA GLU A 515 10.86 10.07 -1.25
C GLU A 515 10.69 10.07 -2.78
N ALA A 516 10.01 9.06 -3.35
CA ALA A 516 9.79 8.94 -4.80
C ALA A 516 9.02 10.12 -5.43
N LEU A 517 8.32 10.93 -4.61
CA LEU A 517 7.63 12.12 -5.07
C LEU A 517 8.54 13.34 -5.19
N PHE A 518 9.72 13.34 -4.55
CA PHE A 518 10.72 14.40 -4.68
C PHE A 518 11.41 14.40 -6.06
N GLU A 519 11.46 13.25 -6.73
CA GLU A 519 12.04 13.15 -8.07
C GLU A 519 11.25 13.98 -9.12
N PRO A 520 11.89 14.45 -10.20
CA PRO A 520 13.34 14.47 -10.43
C PRO A 520 14.05 15.64 -9.72
N GLU A 521 13.30 16.50 -9.01
CA GLU A 521 13.85 17.72 -8.43
C GLU A 521 14.79 17.46 -7.24
N GLY A 522 14.66 16.31 -6.59
CA GLY A 522 15.60 15.86 -5.57
C GLY A 522 15.25 14.50 -4.99
N ASP A 523 15.94 14.19 -3.90
CA ASP A 523 15.74 13.04 -3.03
C ASP A 523 15.88 13.50 -1.57
N ASP A 524 15.89 12.57 -0.63
CA ASP A 524 16.08 12.88 0.78
C ASP A 524 17.42 13.56 1.09
N ARG A 525 18.49 13.26 0.34
CA ARG A 525 19.80 13.91 0.51
C ARG A 525 19.69 15.39 0.15
N VAL A 526 19.00 15.71 -0.94
CA VAL A 526 18.75 17.09 -1.35
C VAL A 526 17.89 17.83 -0.32
N ILE A 527 16.84 17.19 0.23
CA ILE A 527 16.05 17.78 1.32
C ILE A 527 16.93 18.11 2.53
N ALA A 528 17.76 17.15 2.96
CA ALA A 528 18.67 17.32 4.09
C ALA A 528 19.67 18.46 3.85
N ALA A 529 20.24 18.54 2.65
CA ALA A 529 21.15 19.61 2.24
C ALA A 529 20.48 20.98 2.21
N CYS A 530 19.30 21.11 1.57
CA CYS A 530 18.56 22.38 1.51
C CYS A 530 18.22 22.91 2.91
N VAL A 531 17.80 22.03 3.83
CA VAL A 531 17.50 22.43 5.21
C VAL A 531 18.76 22.87 5.96
N LEU A 532 19.88 22.17 5.74
CA LEU A 532 21.17 22.52 6.35
C LEU A 532 21.70 23.87 5.86
N GLU A 533 21.59 24.13 4.55
CA GLU A 533 22.04 25.36 3.89
C GLU A 533 21.09 26.54 4.09
N GLY A 534 19.84 26.26 4.48
CA GLY A 534 18.78 27.27 4.57
C GLY A 534 18.23 27.69 3.20
N ASP A 535 18.36 26.84 2.18
CA ASP A 535 17.83 27.07 0.83
C ASP A 535 16.32 26.78 0.78
N ALA A 536 15.56 27.75 1.30
CA ALA A 536 14.10 27.68 1.34
C ALA A 536 13.47 27.68 -0.07
N GLU A 537 14.12 28.27 -1.07
CA GLU A 537 13.59 28.34 -2.44
C GLU A 537 13.66 26.97 -3.12
N ARG A 538 14.81 26.29 -3.04
CA ARG A 538 14.96 24.94 -3.58
C ARG A 538 14.08 23.94 -2.85
N LEU A 539 14.00 24.03 -1.53
CA LEU A 539 13.08 23.20 -0.73
C LEU A 539 11.62 23.40 -1.14
N ALA A 540 11.18 24.64 -1.32
CA ALA A 540 9.82 24.94 -1.77
C ALA A 540 9.54 24.38 -3.17
N MET A 541 10.51 24.44 -4.08
CA MET A 541 10.39 23.87 -5.43
C MET A 541 10.17 22.35 -5.38
N ILE A 542 10.98 21.62 -4.60
CA ILE A 542 10.88 20.16 -4.46
C ILE A 542 9.50 19.78 -3.91
N LEU A 543 9.05 20.46 -2.85
CA LEU A 543 7.76 20.21 -2.23
C LEU A 543 6.58 20.54 -3.16
N ALA A 544 6.64 21.67 -3.89
CA ALA A 544 5.60 22.06 -4.83
C ALA A 544 5.46 21.04 -5.97
N THR A 545 6.59 20.59 -6.54
CA THR A 545 6.61 19.53 -7.56
C THR A 545 6.04 18.22 -7.02
N SER A 546 6.39 17.86 -5.79
CA SER A 546 5.89 16.65 -5.13
C SER A 546 4.37 16.67 -5.01
N VAL A 547 3.80 17.78 -4.51
CA VAL A 547 2.35 17.98 -4.41
C VAL A 547 1.70 17.91 -5.79
N ALA A 548 2.28 18.58 -6.80
CA ALA A 548 1.75 18.53 -8.16
C ALA A 548 1.67 17.11 -8.73
N ARG A 549 2.66 16.26 -8.45
CA ARG A 549 2.70 14.85 -8.90
C ARG A 549 1.69 13.95 -8.21
N THR A 550 1.21 14.31 -7.01
CA THR A 550 0.13 13.57 -6.33
C THR A 550 -1.24 13.77 -6.97
N ILE A 551 -1.41 14.84 -7.75
CA ILE A 551 -2.68 15.20 -8.39
C ILE A 551 -2.64 14.72 -9.84
N ARG A 552 -3.43 13.69 -10.18
CA ARG A 552 -3.60 13.21 -11.56
C ARG A 552 -4.92 13.71 -12.14
N CYS A 553 -4.85 14.38 -13.28
CA CYS A 553 -6.03 14.77 -14.04
C CYS A 553 -5.74 14.62 -15.54
N ASP A 554 -6.64 13.98 -16.27
CA ASP A 554 -6.51 13.77 -17.72
C ASP A 554 -6.63 15.08 -18.52
N ILE A 555 -7.09 16.16 -17.88
CA ILE A 555 -7.26 17.48 -18.48
C ILE A 555 -6.32 18.46 -17.78
N GLU A 556 -5.22 18.82 -18.45
CA GLU A 556 -4.18 19.71 -17.91
C GLU A 556 -4.74 21.03 -17.37
N ALA A 557 -5.72 21.63 -18.05
CA ALA A 557 -6.36 22.88 -17.60
C ALA A 557 -7.08 22.73 -16.25
N ASN A 558 -7.68 21.58 -15.98
CA ASN A 558 -8.34 21.30 -14.71
C ASN A 558 -7.30 21.06 -13.60
N GLN A 559 -6.19 20.37 -13.93
CA GLN A 559 -5.08 20.19 -13.01
C GLN A 559 -4.49 21.54 -12.59
N ALA A 560 -4.22 22.42 -13.55
CA ALA A 560 -3.69 23.76 -13.32
C ALA A 560 -4.63 24.60 -12.44
N ALA A 561 -5.93 24.61 -12.75
CA ALA A 561 -6.92 25.33 -11.96
C ALA A 561 -7.03 24.81 -10.51
N LEU A 562 -6.92 23.48 -10.31
CA LEU A 562 -6.91 22.89 -8.98
C LEU A 562 -5.64 23.27 -8.21
N LEU A 563 -4.47 23.20 -8.84
CA LEU A 563 -3.19 23.59 -8.24
C LEU A 563 -3.18 25.06 -7.81
N GLU A 564 -3.69 25.97 -8.66
CA GLU A 564 -3.83 27.38 -8.32
C GLU A 564 -4.73 27.58 -7.09
N ARG A 565 -5.84 26.83 -7.01
CA ARG A 565 -6.74 26.89 -5.85
C ARG A 565 -6.09 26.35 -4.57
N VAL A 566 -5.32 25.27 -4.67
CA VAL A 566 -4.55 24.70 -3.55
C VAL A 566 -3.51 25.71 -3.06
N ALA A 567 -2.72 26.29 -3.97
CA ALA A 567 -1.73 27.31 -3.63
C ALA A 567 -2.36 28.52 -2.92
N GLN A 568 -3.51 29.00 -3.40
CA GLN A 568 -4.21 30.11 -2.76
C GLN A 568 -4.68 29.75 -1.34
N ASN A 569 -5.24 28.55 -1.13
CA ASN A 569 -5.65 28.11 0.20
C ASN A 569 -4.46 28.01 1.18
N LEU A 570 -3.32 27.50 0.71
CA LEU A 570 -2.09 27.42 1.52
C LEU A 570 -1.59 28.82 1.93
N LEU A 571 -1.63 29.79 1.01
CA LEU A 571 -1.29 31.18 1.32
C LEU A 571 -2.22 31.78 2.38
N ASP A 572 -3.51 31.50 2.30
CA ASP A 572 -4.48 32.01 3.26
C ASP A 572 -4.29 31.38 4.65
N MET A 573 -4.00 30.07 4.73
CA MET A 573 -3.62 29.40 5.98
C MET A 573 -2.34 29.97 6.60
N ALA A 574 -1.34 30.30 5.78
CA ALA A 574 -0.10 30.91 6.25
C ALA A 574 -0.34 32.30 6.85
N ARG A 575 -1.16 33.13 6.19
CA ARG A 575 -1.54 34.46 6.69
C ARG A 575 -2.32 34.39 8.00
N GLU A 576 -3.22 33.41 8.13
CA GLU A 576 -3.97 33.19 9.37
C GLU A 576 -3.02 32.81 10.52
N THR A 577 -2.06 31.91 10.26
CA THR A 577 -1.07 31.50 11.26
C THR A 577 -0.23 32.68 11.74
N GLN A 578 0.28 33.51 10.83
CA GLN A 578 1.02 34.74 11.16
C GLN A 578 0.17 35.71 11.99
N SER A 579 -1.13 35.84 11.66
CA SER A 579 -2.05 36.72 12.38
C SER A 579 -2.31 36.22 13.80
N ARG A 580 -2.43 34.91 14.01
CA ARG A 580 -2.59 34.29 15.33
C ARG A 580 -1.36 34.49 16.20
N ASP A 581 -0.17 34.35 15.63
CA ASP A 581 1.08 34.60 16.35
C ASP A 581 1.24 36.07 16.73
N ALA A 582 0.88 37.00 15.85
CA ALA A 582 0.89 38.43 16.15
C ALA A 582 -0.15 38.84 17.20
N ALA A 583 -1.28 38.13 17.28
CA ALA A 583 -2.34 38.39 18.27
C ALA A 583 -2.06 37.76 19.65
N ARG A 584 -1.03 36.92 19.78
CA ARG A 584 -0.68 36.28 21.05
C ARG A 584 -0.06 37.34 21.98
N PRO A 585 -0.67 37.68 23.13
CA PRO A 585 -0.09 38.66 24.02
C PRO A 585 1.30 38.19 24.48
N PRO A 586 2.28 39.10 24.62
CA PRO A 586 3.60 38.73 25.13
C PRO A 586 3.41 38.10 26.50
N ARG A 587 3.88 36.87 26.68
CA ARG A 587 3.85 36.19 27.98
C ARG A 587 4.69 37.04 28.94
N SER A 588 4.07 37.57 30.00
CA SER A 588 4.83 38.31 31.00
C SER A 588 5.74 37.33 31.76
N PRO A 589 6.95 37.76 32.15
CA PRO A 589 7.87 36.93 32.91
C PRO A 589 7.30 36.47 34.27
N ASP A 590 6.24 37.11 34.78
CA ASP A 590 5.58 36.78 36.06
C ASP A 590 4.53 35.64 35.96
N SER A 591 4.42 34.95 34.82
CA SER A 591 3.46 33.87 34.60
C SER A 591 4.09 32.46 34.49
N ILE A 592 5.32 32.31 35.00
CA ILE A 592 6.01 31.00 35.15
C ILE A 592 6.15 30.67 36.63
#